data_AF-A0A838NKX4-F1
#
_entry.id   AF-A0A838NKX4-F1
#
_cell.length_a   1.000
_cell.length_b   1.000
_cell.length_c   1.000
_cell.angle_alpha   90.00
_cell.angle_beta   90.00
_cell.angle_gamma   90.00
#
_symmetry.space_group_name_H-M   'P 1'
#
loop_
_entity.id
_entity.type
_entity.pdbx_description
1 polymer ?
#
loop_
_entity_poly.entity_id
_entity_poly.type
_entity_poly.pdbx_seq_one_letter_code
_entity_poly.pdbx_strand_id
1 'polypeptide(L)' 'MPMLFLDPLRQINQRRRPFPALRPTTYYVPVVSAAKLCPECAGPLSRASGCVTCVYCGWGKCG' A
#
# COMPACT_ATOMS: atom_id res chain seq x y z
N MET A 1 -65.63 -5.98 -17.98
CA MET A 1 -65.03 -6.55 -16.76
C MET A 1 -64.79 -8.04 -17.02
N PRO A 2 -63.67 -8.70 -16.64
CA PRO A 2 -62.52 -8.24 -15.84
C PRO A 2 -61.12 -8.65 -16.36
N MET A 3 -60.11 -7.94 -15.84
CA MET A 3 -58.79 -8.40 -15.32
C MET A 3 -58.04 -9.53 -16.02
N LEU A 4 -56.87 -9.22 -16.61
CA LEU A 4 -55.63 -9.97 -16.35
C LEU A 4 -54.43 -9.02 -16.38
N PHE A 5 -54.13 -8.48 -15.19
CA PHE A 5 -52.80 -8.00 -14.82
C PHE A 5 -51.83 -9.19 -14.88
N LEU A 6 -50.79 -9.10 -15.69
CA LEU A 6 -49.56 -9.86 -15.46
C LEU A 6 -48.40 -8.89 -15.37
N ASP A 7 -48.07 -8.55 -14.13
CA ASP A 7 -46.94 -7.75 -13.69
C ASP A 7 -45.59 -8.32 -14.16
N PRO A 8 -44.82 -7.61 -15.01
CA PRO A 8 -43.49 -8.06 -15.44
C PRO A 8 -42.37 -7.82 -14.40
N LEU A 9 -42.68 -7.33 -13.19
CA LEU A 9 -41.67 -6.86 -12.23
C LEU A 9 -40.93 -7.97 -11.45
N ARG A 10 -41.30 -9.24 -11.60
CA ARG A 10 -40.68 -10.34 -10.84
C ARG A 10 -39.39 -10.90 -11.46
N GLN A 11 -38.94 -10.38 -12.61
CA GLN A 11 -37.88 -11.03 -13.39
C GLN A 11 -36.49 -10.40 -13.26
N ILE A 12 -36.37 -9.23 -12.60
CA ILE A 12 -35.10 -8.48 -12.55
C ILE A 12 -34.15 -9.03 -11.48
N ASN A 13 -34.64 -9.77 -10.49
CA ASN A 13 -33.86 -10.10 -9.28
C ASN A 13 -33.00 -11.37 -9.38
N GLN A 14 -32.99 -12.08 -10.52
CA GLN A 14 -32.36 -13.41 -10.63
C GLN A 14 -31.02 -13.46 -11.39
N ARG A 15 -30.46 -12.33 -11.83
CA ARG A 15 -29.20 -12.29 -12.62
C ARG A 15 -27.97 -11.79 -11.86
N ARG A 16 -27.95 -11.82 -10.52
CA ARG A 16 -26.71 -11.57 -9.78
C ARG A 16 -25.89 -12.85 -9.73
N ARG A 17 -25.04 -13.06 -10.74
CA ARG A 17 -24.00 -14.10 -10.70
C ARG A 17 -23.13 -13.83 -9.46
N PRO A 18 -22.81 -14.85 -8.65
CA PRO A 18 -21.86 -14.68 -7.55
C PRO A 18 -20.51 -14.30 -8.15
N PHE A 19 -20.02 -13.10 -7.81
CA PHE A 19 -18.68 -12.68 -8.20
C PHE A 19 -17.70 -13.64 -7.51
N PRO A 20 -16.78 -14.30 -8.25
CA PRO A 20 -15.79 -15.15 -7.61
C PRO A 20 -14.97 -14.29 -6.66
N ALA A 21 -14.90 -14.71 -5.39
CA ALA A 21 -14.15 -14.00 -4.37
C ALA A 21 -12.68 -13.89 -4.80
N LEU A 22 -12.20 -12.65 -5.02
CA LEU A 22 -10.79 -12.42 -5.29
C LEU A 22 -9.99 -12.92 -4.09
N ARG A 23 -9.04 -13.82 -4.35
CA ARG A 23 -8.11 -14.27 -3.33
C ARG A 23 -7.26 -13.06 -2.92
N PRO A 24 -7.12 -12.77 -1.62
CA PRO A 24 -6.24 -11.69 -1.17
C PRO A 24 -4.81 -12.05 -1.56
N THR A 25 -4.24 -11.29 -2.50
CA THR A 25 -2.82 -11.38 -2.82
C THR A 25 -2.07 -10.72 -1.67
N THR A 26 -1.56 -11.52 -0.74
CA THR A 26 -0.55 -11.05 0.21
C THR A 26 0.70 -10.72 -0.60
N TYR A 27 0.91 -9.43 -0.84
CA TYR A 27 2.15 -8.94 -1.40
C TYR A 27 3.05 -8.54 -0.24
N TYR A 28 4.24 -9.12 -0.20
CA TYR A 28 5.23 -8.78 0.81
C TYR A 28 5.78 -7.38 0.49
N VAL A 29 5.45 -6.40 1.31
CA VAL A 29 6.10 -5.10 1.26
C VAL A 29 7.42 -5.24 2.01
N PRO A 30 8.58 -5.17 1.33
CA PRO A 30 9.84 -5.14 2.05
C PRO A 30 9.82 -3.89 2.93
N VAL A 31 9.88 -4.09 4.24
CA VAL A 31 10.10 -3.01 5.20
C VAL A 31 11.52 -2.54 4.98
N VAL A 32 11.68 -1.58 4.06
CA VAL A 32 12.92 -0.84 3.90
C VAL A 32 13.05 -0.02 5.18
N SER A 33 13.75 -0.58 6.17
CA SER A 33 14.18 0.15 7.35
C SER A 33 14.87 1.40 6.83
N ALA A 34 14.29 2.57 7.14
CA ALA A 34 14.72 3.86 6.62
C ALA A 34 16.25 3.95 6.72
N ALA A 35 16.92 3.71 5.59
CA ALA A 35 18.36 3.77 5.55
C ALA A 35 18.73 5.19 5.98
N LYS A 36 19.64 5.30 6.93
CA LYS A 36 20.14 6.60 7.38
C LYS A 36 20.94 7.19 6.22
N LEU A 37 20.23 7.88 5.33
CA LEU A 37 20.78 8.61 4.21
C LEU A 37 21.18 10.00 4.70
N CYS A 38 22.30 10.52 4.20
CA CYS A 38 22.72 11.88 4.52
C CYS A 38 21.67 12.88 4.01
N PRO A 39 21.21 13.86 4.80
CA PRO A 39 20.18 14.81 4.37
C PRO A 39 20.66 15.75 3.26
N GLU A 40 21.98 15.96 3.13
CA GLU A 40 22.53 16.88 2.12
C GLU A 40 22.82 16.18 0.80
N CYS A 41 23.43 15.00 0.85
CA CYS A 41 23.95 14.32 -0.34
C CYS A 41 23.33 12.95 -0.60
N ALA A 42 22.34 12.53 0.21
CA ALA A 42 21.72 11.18 0.16
C ALA A 42 22.74 10.03 0.22
N GLY A 43 23.96 10.29 0.68
CA GLY A 43 25.02 9.30 0.78
C GLY A 43 24.80 8.33 1.94
N PRO A 44 25.59 7.25 2.01
CA PRO A 44 25.65 6.38 3.17
C PRO A 44 26.24 7.12 4.38
N LEU A 45 25.54 7.04 5.52
CA LEU A 45 26.02 7.52 6.79
C LEU A 45 26.78 6.41 7.55
N SER A 46 27.96 6.74 8.06
CA SER A 46 28.76 5.92 8.96
C SER A 46 28.55 6.36 10.41
N ARG A 47 28.38 5.42 11.35
CA ARG A 47 28.18 5.72 12.77
C ARG A 47 29.39 5.27 13.57
N ALA A 48 30.07 6.22 14.22
CA ALA A 48 31.23 5.97 15.08
C ALA A 48 31.02 6.69 16.42
N SER A 49 31.28 5.99 17.54
CA SER A 49 31.31 6.58 18.89
C SER A 49 30.11 7.49 19.25
N GLY A 50 28.90 7.13 18.81
CA GLY A 50 27.67 7.92 19.07
C GLY A 50 27.36 9.01 18.04
N CYS A 51 28.33 9.35 17.18
CA CYS A 51 28.13 10.31 16.10
C CYS A 51 27.81 9.59 14.78
N VAL A 52 26.96 10.21 13.97
CA VAL A 52 26.62 9.79 12.62
C VAL A 52 27.27 10.78 11.65
N THR A 53 28.06 10.29 10.69
CA THR A 53 28.84 11.12 9.75
C THR A 53 28.66 10.63 8.33
N CYS A 54 28.64 11.54 7.36
CA CYS A 54 28.53 11.24 5.95
C CYS A 54 29.91 11.12 5.31
N VAL A 55 30.18 10.01 4.63
CA VAL A 55 31.50 9.74 4.01
C VAL A 55 31.75 10.66 2.80
N TYR A 56 30.70 11.19 2.18
CA TYR A 56 30.80 11.96 0.94
C TYR A 56 30.81 13.48 1.15
N CYS A 57 29.89 14.00 1.95
CA CYS A 57 29.75 15.44 2.17
C CYS A 57 30.28 15.92 3.54
N GLY A 58 30.72 15.01 4.42
CA GLY A 58 31.26 15.37 5.74
C GLY A 58 30.20 15.79 6.77
N TRP A 59 28.91 15.79 6.40
CA TRP A 59 27.81 16.09 7.32
C TRP A 59 27.85 15.18 8.55
N GLY A 60 27.70 15.76 9.74
CA GLY A 60 27.77 15.01 10.99
C GLY A 60 26.70 15.43 11.99
N LYS A 61 26.11 14.46 12.69
CA LYS A 61 25.23 14.70 13.84
C LYS A 61 25.59 13.74 14.97
N CYS A 62 25.97 14.29 16.11
CA CYS A 62 26.15 13.55 17.35
C CYS A 62 24.87 13.63 18.20
N GLY A 63 24.56 12.54 18.91
CA GLY A 63 23.38 12.44 19.76
C GLY A 63 23.55 11.39 20.83
#